data_AF-A0A978TFW1-F1
#
_entry.id   AF-A0A978TFW1-F1
#
_cell.length_a   1.000
_cell.length_b   1.000
_cell.length_c   1.000
_cell.angle_alpha   90.00
_cell.angle_beta   90.00
_cell.angle_gamma   90.00
#
_symmetry.space_group_name_H-M   'P 1'
#
loop_
_entity.id
_entity.type
_entity.pdbx_description
1 polymer ?
#
loop_
_entity_poly.entity_id
_entity_poly.type
_entity_poly.pdbx_seq_one_letter_code
_entity_poly.pdbx_strand_id
1 'polypeptide(L)'
;WGQPRSDQPDTVRLKDASALLADVPTDLQPYVQDWLALGLLDKTAEATGPTLTSIPFKPNQTITRGEYAQWLLTANNLFFTDQAAKRIRPGAASSTPAFQDVPPSHPYYGAIQGLAEAGIIPSALTGNSTAVTFRPNDPLTRETLILWKVPLDSRTALPAATLEAVKATWAFQDAAEIEPLALRAVLADRQSGDFSNILRAFGYTTLFQPKKAVTQAEAAAALWRFGSQTEGVTARDVLNR
;
A
#
# COMPACT_ATOMS: atom_id res chain seq x y z
N TRP A 1 53.79 0.83 12.24
CA TRP A 1 52.54 0.81 13.02
C TRP A 1 51.65 1.96 12.56
N GLY A 2 50.89 1.74 11.49
CA GLY A 2 49.89 2.68 10.99
C GLY A 2 48.67 1.88 10.60
N GLN A 3 47.61 1.98 11.39
CA GLN A 3 46.30 1.44 11.05
C GLN A 3 45.64 2.40 10.04
N PRO A 4 45.04 1.91 8.94
CA PRO A 4 44.10 2.73 8.18
C PRO A 4 42.79 2.81 8.98
N ARG A 5 42.26 4.04 9.03
CA ARG A 5 40.99 4.40 9.66
C ARG A 5 39.85 3.60 9.05
N SER A 6 38.90 3.25 9.90
CA SER A 6 37.57 2.77 9.55
C SER A 6 36.87 3.80 8.67
N ASP A 7 36.67 3.48 7.40
CA ASP A 7 35.71 4.20 6.56
C ASP A 7 34.30 3.82 7.04
N GLN A 8 33.62 4.82 7.57
CA GLN A 8 32.24 4.79 8.05
C GLN A 8 31.29 4.93 6.85
N PRO A 9 30.36 4.00 6.59
CA PRO A 9 29.44 4.15 5.46
C PRO A 9 28.07 4.64 5.94
N ASP A 10 27.90 5.92 6.32
CA ASP A 10 26.57 6.40 6.77
C ASP A 10 26.18 7.83 6.38
N THR A 11 26.93 8.52 5.51
CA THR A 11 26.60 9.92 5.14
C THR A 11 25.92 10.10 3.78
N VAL A 12 25.70 9.01 3.04
CA VAL A 12 25.06 9.07 1.71
C VAL A 12 23.52 8.98 1.81
N ARG A 13 22.95 8.21 2.75
CA ARG A 13 21.48 8.02 2.85
C ARG A 13 20.66 9.26 3.25
N LEU A 14 21.22 10.16 4.08
CA LEU A 14 20.46 11.30 4.63
C LEU A 14 20.35 12.49 3.65
N LYS A 15 21.32 12.67 2.77
CA LYS A 15 21.30 13.75 1.76
C LYS A 15 20.28 13.46 0.66
N ASP A 16 20.14 12.20 0.28
CA ASP A 16 19.17 11.78 -0.74
C ASP A 16 17.73 11.85 -0.22
N ALA A 17 17.48 11.52 1.06
CA ALA A 17 16.15 11.61 1.66
C ALA A 17 15.61 13.05 1.74
N SER A 18 16.46 14.04 2.06
CA SER A 18 16.03 15.44 2.08
C SER A 18 15.68 15.98 0.69
N ALA A 19 16.38 15.52 -0.35
CA ALA A 19 16.06 15.89 -1.73
C ALA A 19 14.76 15.24 -2.19
N LEU A 20 14.53 13.97 -1.86
CA LEU A 20 13.28 13.27 -2.17
C LEU A 20 12.06 13.92 -1.49
N LEU A 21 12.21 14.42 -0.26
CA LEU A 21 11.13 15.09 0.47
C LEU A 21 10.77 16.46 -0.11
N ALA A 22 11.69 17.15 -0.79
CA ALA A 22 11.42 18.45 -1.39
C ALA A 22 10.36 18.39 -2.50
N ASP A 23 10.29 17.26 -3.22
CA ASP A 23 9.31 17.02 -4.28
C ASP A 23 7.98 16.46 -3.75
N VAL A 24 7.87 16.14 -2.46
CA VAL A 24 6.64 15.63 -1.85
C VAL A 24 5.72 16.82 -1.51
N PRO A 25 4.41 16.76 -1.85
CA PRO A 25 3.43 17.76 -1.41
C PRO A 25 3.48 17.97 0.10
N THR A 26 3.46 19.23 0.56
CA THR A 26 3.74 19.60 1.96
C THR A 26 2.91 18.82 2.97
N ASP A 27 1.61 18.63 2.73
CA ASP A 27 0.71 17.91 3.63
C ASP A 27 1.03 16.40 3.74
N LEU A 28 1.75 15.84 2.76
CA LEU A 28 2.18 14.44 2.77
C LEU A 28 3.59 14.25 3.35
N GLN A 29 4.37 15.31 3.50
CA GLN A 29 5.78 15.22 3.92
C GLN A 29 5.97 14.49 5.25
N PRO A 30 5.19 14.74 6.32
CA PRO A 30 5.37 14.03 7.59
C PRO A 30 5.20 12.51 7.44
N TYR A 31 4.21 12.09 6.63
CA TYR A 31 3.92 10.68 6.41
C TYR A 31 5.00 10.01 5.55
N VAL A 32 5.38 10.68 4.46
CA VAL A 32 6.39 10.15 3.53
C VAL A 32 7.77 10.10 4.19
N GLN A 33 8.12 11.08 5.03
CA GLN A 33 9.37 11.10 5.79
C GLN A 33 9.51 9.85 6.67
N ASP A 34 8.50 9.55 7.47
CA ASP A 34 8.52 8.36 8.33
C ASP A 34 8.54 7.08 7.50
N TRP A 35 7.75 7.03 6.42
CA TRP A 35 7.66 5.86 5.55
C TRP A 35 8.99 5.56 4.85
N LEU A 36 9.70 6.59 4.36
CA LEU A 36 11.03 6.45 3.78
C LEU A 36 12.06 5.99 4.83
N ALA A 37 11.97 6.51 6.05
CA ALA A 37 12.87 6.13 7.14
C ALA A 37 12.74 4.65 7.54
N LEU A 38 11.61 3.98 7.24
CA LEU A 38 11.46 2.53 7.43
C LEU A 38 12.34 1.68 6.50
N GLY A 39 12.96 2.28 5.48
CA GLY A 39 13.82 1.57 4.52
C GLY A 39 13.06 0.53 3.68
N LEU A 40 11.76 0.73 3.46
CA LEU A 40 10.90 -0.24 2.75
C LEU A 40 11.37 -0.49 1.32
N LEU A 41 11.90 0.53 0.63
CA LEU A 41 12.39 0.44 -0.75
C LEU A 41 13.63 -0.46 -0.90
N ASP A 42 14.45 -0.56 0.15
CA ASP A 42 15.59 -1.48 0.17
C ASP A 42 15.10 -2.92 0.42
N LYS A 43 14.15 -3.07 1.35
CA LYS A 43 13.58 -4.38 1.73
C LYS A 43 12.77 -5.02 0.59
N THR A 44 12.15 -4.24 -0.28
CA THR A 44 11.46 -4.76 -1.47
C THR A 44 12.44 -5.35 -2.50
N ALA A 45 13.65 -4.78 -2.62
CA ALA A 45 14.70 -5.32 -3.48
C ALA A 45 15.27 -6.63 -2.93
N GLU A 46 15.43 -6.76 -1.61
CA GLU A 46 15.94 -7.99 -0.97
C GLU A 46 14.95 -9.16 -1.05
N ALA A 47 13.64 -8.90 -0.87
CA ALA A 47 12.61 -9.94 -0.80
C ALA A 47 12.30 -10.65 -2.14
N THR A 48 12.79 -10.12 -3.26
CA THR A 48 12.41 -10.54 -4.62
C THR A 48 13.57 -11.11 -5.45
N GLY A 49 14.75 -11.30 -4.84
CA GLY A 49 15.95 -11.78 -5.51
C GLY A 49 16.70 -10.69 -6.29
N PRO A 50 17.88 -11.01 -6.89
CA PRO A 50 18.83 -10.02 -7.42
C PRO A 50 18.34 -9.21 -8.64
N THR A 51 17.09 -9.37 -9.08
CA THR A 51 16.58 -8.85 -10.36
C THR A 51 15.75 -7.57 -10.23
N LEU A 52 15.31 -7.18 -9.03
CA LEU A 52 14.73 -5.85 -8.83
C LEU A 52 15.85 -4.83 -8.60
N THR A 53 16.23 -4.10 -9.66
CA THR A 53 16.89 -2.79 -9.49
C THR A 53 16.01 -1.94 -8.59
N SER A 54 16.56 -1.37 -7.51
CA SER A 54 15.85 -0.49 -6.58
C SER A 54 14.95 0.48 -7.35
N ILE A 55 13.63 0.35 -7.21
CA ILE A 55 12.69 1.22 -7.92
C ILE A 55 12.88 2.63 -7.35
N PRO A 56 13.27 3.62 -8.17
CA PRO A 56 13.51 4.97 -7.66
C PRO A 56 12.20 5.57 -7.16
N PHE A 57 12.21 6.06 -5.92
CA PHE A 57 11.08 6.81 -5.38
C PHE A 57 11.00 8.18 -6.06
N LYS A 58 9.87 8.41 -6.72
CA LYS A 58 9.52 9.64 -7.45
C LYS A 58 8.15 10.07 -6.95
N PRO A 59 8.08 10.94 -5.92
CA PRO A 59 6.87 11.26 -5.16
C PRO A 59 5.60 11.50 -5.99
N ASN A 60 5.75 12.25 -7.09
CA ASN A 60 4.64 12.70 -7.93
C ASN A 60 4.37 11.79 -9.14
N GLN A 61 5.15 10.72 -9.32
CA GLN A 61 4.90 9.73 -10.36
C GLN A 61 3.75 8.81 -9.92
N THR A 62 2.92 8.41 -10.89
CA THR A 62 1.92 7.36 -10.70
C THR A 62 2.57 6.03 -10.30
N ILE A 63 2.02 5.39 -9.25
CA ILE A 63 2.41 4.04 -8.85
C ILE A 63 1.60 3.00 -9.64
N THR A 64 2.25 1.91 -10.02
CA THR A 64 1.57 0.76 -10.65
C THR A 64 0.92 -0.15 -9.62
N ARG A 65 -0.03 -0.98 -10.06
CA ARG A 65 -0.68 -1.98 -9.21
C ARG A 65 0.30 -2.98 -8.61
N GLY A 66 1.30 -3.42 -9.38
CA GLY A 66 2.32 -4.35 -8.94
C GLY A 66 3.24 -3.77 -7.86
N GLU A 67 3.71 -2.54 -8.06
CA GLU A 67 4.51 -1.81 -7.07
C GLU A 67 3.74 -1.63 -5.77
N TYR A 68 2.47 -1.21 -5.85
CA TYR A 68 1.65 -1.01 -4.66
C TYR A 68 1.37 -2.31 -3.91
N ALA A 69 1.12 -3.43 -4.61
CA ALA A 69 0.96 -4.74 -3.96
C ALA A 69 2.24 -5.15 -3.20
N GLN A 70 3.41 -4.92 -3.80
CA GLN A 70 4.69 -5.16 -3.15
C GLN A 70 4.87 -4.27 -1.91
N TRP A 71 4.56 -2.98 -2.00
CA TRP A 71 4.65 -2.05 -0.86
C TRP A 71 3.66 -2.42 0.25
N LEU A 72 2.42 -2.77 -0.09
CA LEU A 72 1.37 -3.14 0.84
C LEU A 72 1.77 -4.38 1.66
N LEU A 73 2.26 -5.44 1.00
CA LEU A 73 2.72 -6.66 1.68
C LEU A 73 3.91 -6.35 2.59
N THR A 74 4.92 -5.65 2.06
CA THR A 74 6.18 -5.37 2.77
C THR A 74 5.93 -4.49 3.99
N ALA A 75 5.14 -3.42 3.84
CA ALA A 75 4.78 -2.52 4.92
C ALA A 75 3.97 -3.25 6.00
N ASN A 76 2.93 -3.99 5.63
CA ASN A 76 2.15 -4.78 6.60
C ASN A 76 3.07 -5.71 7.43
N ASN A 77 3.96 -6.44 6.76
CA ASN A 77 4.81 -7.40 7.45
C ASN A 77 5.87 -6.73 8.33
N LEU A 78 6.36 -5.55 7.96
CA LEU A 78 7.27 -4.77 8.79
C LEU A 78 6.58 -4.25 10.06
N PHE A 79 5.37 -3.69 9.93
CA PHE A 79 4.61 -3.15 11.07
C PHE A 79 4.26 -4.22 12.11
N PHE A 80 4.12 -5.48 11.67
CA PHE A 80 3.71 -6.61 12.49
C PHE A 80 4.80 -7.69 12.62
N THR A 81 6.08 -7.30 12.62
CA THR A 81 7.22 -8.23 12.76
C THR A 81 7.05 -9.20 13.94
N ASP A 82 6.62 -8.69 15.09
CA ASP A 82 6.41 -9.46 16.33
C ASP A 82 4.98 -10.03 16.49
N GLN A 83 4.11 -9.80 15.51
CA GLN A 83 2.70 -10.23 15.55
C GLN A 83 2.41 -11.13 14.35
N ALA A 84 2.90 -12.37 14.39
CA ALA A 84 2.80 -13.34 13.30
C ALA A 84 1.38 -13.52 12.75
N ALA A 85 0.35 -13.43 13.61
CA ALA A 85 -1.06 -13.53 13.23
C ALA A 85 -1.55 -12.37 12.34
N LYS A 86 -0.86 -11.23 12.32
CA LYS A 86 -1.17 -10.05 11.49
C LYS A 86 -0.33 -9.99 10.21
N ARG A 87 0.67 -10.86 10.06
CA ARG A 87 1.52 -10.94 8.86
C ARG A 87 0.84 -11.73 7.75
N ILE A 88 1.13 -11.35 6.51
CA ILE A 88 0.67 -12.04 5.30
C ILE A 88 1.84 -12.83 4.73
N ARG A 89 1.59 -14.08 4.33
CA ARG A 89 2.61 -14.93 3.71
C ARG A 89 2.77 -14.53 2.23
N PRO A 90 3.99 -14.34 1.73
CA PRO A 90 4.21 -14.25 0.29
C PRO A 90 3.77 -15.55 -0.39
N GLY A 91 3.27 -15.45 -1.62
CA GLY A 91 2.91 -16.61 -2.42
C GLY A 91 4.13 -17.46 -2.78
N ALA A 92 3.99 -18.78 -2.68
CA ALA A 92 5.06 -19.72 -3.03
C ALA A 92 5.14 -19.92 -4.55
N ALA A 93 6.34 -20.03 -5.11
CA ALA A 93 6.52 -20.28 -6.55
C ALA A 93 5.90 -21.60 -7.04
N SER A 94 5.63 -22.53 -6.11
CA SER A 94 4.92 -23.79 -6.36
C SER A 94 3.39 -23.67 -6.34
N SER A 95 2.84 -22.52 -5.90
CA SER A 95 1.40 -22.29 -5.89
C SER A 95 0.86 -22.15 -7.31
N THR A 96 -0.38 -22.58 -7.53
CA THR A 96 -1.12 -22.25 -8.75
C THR A 96 -1.33 -20.73 -8.80
N PRO A 97 -0.89 -20.03 -9.86
CA PRO A 97 -1.06 -18.59 -9.97
C PRO A 97 -2.54 -18.17 -9.90
N ALA A 98 -2.84 -17.16 -9.09
CA ALA A 98 -4.18 -16.59 -8.97
C ALA A 98 -4.58 -15.77 -10.21
N PHE A 99 -3.59 -15.32 -10.99
CA PHE A 99 -3.77 -14.49 -12.19
C PHE A 99 -2.91 -15.02 -13.34
N GLN A 100 -3.43 -14.98 -14.57
CA GLN A 100 -2.75 -15.53 -15.74
C GLN A 100 -1.55 -14.70 -16.21
N ASP A 101 -1.57 -13.39 -15.95
CA ASP A 101 -0.56 -12.42 -16.35
C ASP A 101 0.51 -12.16 -15.28
N VAL A 102 0.51 -12.95 -14.20
CA VAL A 102 1.51 -12.88 -13.12
C VAL A 102 2.08 -14.29 -12.87
N PRO A 103 3.00 -14.78 -13.73
CA PRO A 103 3.65 -16.07 -13.54
C PRO A 103 4.59 -16.06 -12.31
N PRO A 104 5.00 -17.22 -11.77
CA PRO A 104 5.93 -17.31 -10.65
C PRO A 104 7.26 -16.58 -10.82
N SER A 105 7.69 -16.34 -12.07
CA SER A 105 8.89 -15.59 -12.42
C SER A 105 8.71 -14.07 -12.40
N HIS A 106 7.48 -13.57 -12.26
CA HIS A 106 7.21 -12.14 -12.23
C HIS A 106 7.79 -11.52 -10.94
N PRO A 107 8.45 -10.35 -11.00
CA PRO A 107 9.13 -9.76 -9.84
C PRO A 107 8.21 -9.52 -8.63
N TYR A 108 6.96 -9.15 -8.88
CA TYR A 108 5.95 -8.94 -7.83
C TYR A 108 5.11 -10.19 -7.52
N TYR A 109 5.44 -11.36 -8.06
CA TYR A 109 4.61 -12.57 -7.91
C TYR A 109 4.33 -12.88 -6.44
N GLY A 110 5.35 -12.94 -5.59
CA GLY A 110 5.19 -13.29 -4.18
C GLY A 110 4.22 -12.35 -3.44
N ALA A 111 4.26 -11.06 -3.73
CA ALA A 111 3.35 -10.09 -3.13
C ALA A 111 1.93 -10.21 -3.66
N ILE A 112 1.76 -10.23 -4.98
CA ILE A 112 0.45 -10.31 -5.63
C ILE A 112 -0.26 -11.62 -5.26
N GLN A 113 0.44 -12.75 -5.38
CA GLN A 113 -0.08 -14.07 -5.06
C GLN A 113 -0.44 -14.16 -3.58
N GLY A 114 0.44 -13.74 -2.67
CA GLY A 114 0.19 -13.81 -1.22
C GLY A 114 -0.99 -12.96 -0.77
N LEU A 115 -1.14 -11.76 -1.34
CA LEU A 115 -2.29 -10.88 -1.05
C LEU A 115 -3.60 -11.42 -1.65
N ALA A 116 -3.55 -12.11 -2.80
CA ALA A 116 -4.71 -12.79 -3.37
C ALA A 116 -5.14 -14.02 -2.57
N GLU A 117 -4.18 -14.86 -2.16
CA GLU A 117 -4.41 -16.02 -1.28
C GLU A 117 -4.95 -15.60 0.10
N ALA A 118 -4.55 -14.44 0.60
CA ALA A 118 -5.10 -13.83 1.80
C ALA A 118 -6.49 -13.17 1.61
N GLY A 119 -7.03 -13.18 0.39
CA GLY A 119 -8.34 -12.59 0.06
C GLY A 119 -8.38 -11.06 0.06
N ILE A 120 -7.22 -10.38 0.09
CA ILE A 120 -7.10 -8.92 0.10
C ILE A 120 -7.26 -8.36 -1.32
N ILE A 121 -6.57 -8.98 -2.28
CA ILE A 121 -6.70 -8.65 -3.70
C ILE A 121 -7.79 -9.57 -4.29
N PRO A 122 -8.88 -9.02 -4.86
CA PRO A 122 -9.92 -9.81 -5.50
C PRO A 122 -9.36 -10.67 -6.64
N SER A 123 -9.75 -11.95 -6.66
CA SER A 123 -9.36 -12.93 -7.66
C SER A 123 -10.41 -14.04 -7.77
N ALA A 124 -10.16 -15.04 -8.62
CA ALA A 124 -10.97 -16.25 -8.65
C ALA A 124 -11.05 -16.94 -7.27
N LEU A 125 -10.01 -16.81 -6.43
CA LEU A 125 -9.98 -17.37 -5.07
C LEU A 125 -11.01 -16.71 -4.13
N THR A 126 -11.40 -15.46 -4.40
CA THR A 126 -12.45 -14.76 -3.66
C THR A 126 -13.83 -14.92 -4.30
N GLY A 127 -14.00 -15.85 -5.25
CA GLY A 127 -15.23 -16.05 -6.01
C GLY A 127 -15.47 -15.02 -7.12
N ASN A 128 -14.47 -14.16 -7.42
CA ASN A 128 -14.56 -13.21 -8.52
C ASN A 128 -13.99 -13.85 -9.79
N SER A 129 -14.82 -14.63 -10.48
CA SER A 129 -14.42 -15.41 -11.65
C SER A 129 -14.02 -14.55 -12.87
N THR A 130 -14.36 -13.26 -12.89
CA THR A 130 -13.97 -12.35 -13.98
C THR A 130 -12.61 -11.68 -13.73
N ALA A 131 -12.08 -11.75 -12.50
CA ALA A 131 -10.76 -11.23 -12.14
C ALA A 131 -9.63 -12.21 -12.54
N VAL A 132 -9.53 -12.49 -13.85
CA VAL A 132 -8.57 -13.45 -14.43
C VAL A 132 -7.16 -12.85 -14.61
N THR A 133 -7.07 -11.52 -14.75
CA THR A 133 -5.82 -10.78 -14.92
C THR A 133 -5.64 -9.77 -13.79
N PHE A 134 -4.40 -9.61 -13.34
CA PHE A 134 -4.04 -8.64 -12.31
C PHE A 134 -3.69 -7.27 -12.90
N ARG A 135 -3.06 -7.24 -14.07
CA ARG A 135 -2.51 -6.07 -14.77
C ARG A 135 -1.48 -5.33 -13.93
N PRO A 136 -0.30 -5.92 -13.66
CA PRO A 136 0.67 -5.37 -12.72
C PRO A 136 1.23 -4.00 -13.13
N ASN A 137 1.25 -3.69 -14.43
CA ASN A 137 1.81 -2.46 -14.97
C ASN A 137 0.78 -1.32 -15.11
N ASP A 138 -0.51 -1.60 -14.90
CA ASP A 138 -1.54 -0.56 -14.97
C ASP A 138 -1.42 0.38 -13.75
N PRO A 139 -1.76 1.67 -13.91
CA PRO A 139 -1.89 2.61 -12.79
C PRO A 139 -2.76 2.09 -11.65
N LEU A 140 -2.35 2.31 -10.42
CA LEU A 140 -3.21 2.12 -9.26
C LEU A 140 -4.26 3.23 -9.20
N THR A 141 -5.55 2.87 -9.17
CA THR A 141 -6.65 3.82 -8.98
C THR A 141 -6.94 4.07 -7.49
N ARG A 142 -7.50 5.23 -7.15
CA ARG A 142 -7.88 5.58 -5.77
C ARG A 142 -8.80 4.54 -5.13
N GLU A 143 -9.81 4.06 -5.85
CA GLU A 143 -10.71 3.03 -5.34
C GLU A 143 -10.00 1.69 -5.09
N THR A 144 -9.01 1.33 -5.94
CA THR A 144 -8.24 0.08 -5.79
C THR A 144 -7.33 0.17 -4.57
N LEU A 145 -6.67 1.32 -4.36
CA LEU A 145 -5.86 1.57 -3.17
C LEU A 145 -6.67 1.30 -1.91
N ILE A 146 -7.86 1.90 -1.81
CA ILE A 146 -8.75 1.77 -0.65
C ILE A 146 -9.26 0.34 -0.51
N LEU A 147 -9.68 -0.29 -1.61
CA LEU A 147 -10.14 -1.68 -1.63
C LEU A 147 -9.11 -2.66 -1.06
N TRP A 148 -7.83 -2.48 -1.36
CA TRP A 148 -6.78 -3.37 -0.86
C TRP A 148 -6.25 -2.97 0.52
N LYS A 149 -6.23 -1.67 0.86
CA LYS A 149 -5.67 -1.18 2.12
C LYS A 149 -6.59 -1.41 3.31
N VAL A 150 -7.86 -1.05 3.20
CA VAL A 150 -8.80 -1.01 4.34
C VAL A 150 -8.99 -2.38 5.02
N PRO A 151 -9.05 -3.53 4.31
CA PRO A 151 -9.11 -4.84 4.98
C PRO A 151 -7.94 -5.10 5.94
N LEU A 152 -6.75 -4.53 5.70
CA LEU A 152 -5.59 -4.66 6.58
C LEU A 152 -5.64 -3.74 7.80
N ASP A 153 -6.44 -2.68 7.73
CA ASP A 153 -6.71 -1.77 8.84
C ASP A 153 -7.76 -2.35 9.79
N SER A 154 -8.89 -2.81 9.25
CA SER A 154 -9.98 -3.33 10.08
C SER A 154 -9.70 -4.74 10.61
N ARG A 155 -9.04 -5.60 9.81
CA ARG A 155 -8.87 -7.05 10.06
C ARG A 155 -10.17 -7.77 10.42
N THR A 156 -11.28 -7.23 9.96
CA THR A 156 -12.63 -7.77 10.12
C THR A 156 -13.33 -7.76 8.76
N ALA A 157 -14.38 -8.56 8.63
CA ALA A 157 -15.21 -8.54 7.44
C ALA A 157 -15.73 -7.11 7.19
N LEU A 158 -15.50 -6.60 5.99
CA LEU A 158 -16.03 -5.30 5.60
C LEU A 158 -17.56 -5.33 5.60
N PRO A 159 -18.23 -4.24 5.99
CA PRO A 159 -19.68 -4.17 5.99
C PRO A 159 -20.23 -4.33 4.56
N ALA A 160 -21.47 -4.79 4.46
CA ALA A 160 -22.23 -4.60 3.22
C ALA A 160 -22.36 -3.10 2.95
N ALA A 161 -22.23 -2.69 1.69
CA ALA A 161 -22.31 -1.29 1.31
C ALA A 161 -23.18 -1.11 0.07
N THR A 162 -23.94 -0.01 0.07
CA THR A 162 -24.70 0.47 -1.07
C THR A 162 -24.17 1.84 -1.48
N LEU A 163 -24.45 2.25 -2.72
CA LEU A 163 -24.13 3.59 -3.21
C LEU A 163 -24.69 4.67 -2.29
N GLU A 164 -25.93 4.51 -1.83
CA GLU A 164 -26.60 5.48 -0.95
C GLU A 164 -25.95 5.57 0.43
N ALA A 165 -25.47 4.46 0.99
CA ALA A 165 -24.73 4.48 2.25
C ALA A 165 -23.40 5.24 2.13
N VAL A 166 -22.69 5.08 0.99
CA VAL A 166 -21.47 5.84 0.70
C VAL A 166 -21.78 7.33 0.53
N LYS A 167 -22.82 7.70 -0.23
CA LYS A 167 -23.24 9.10 -0.38
C LYS A 167 -23.59 9.75 0.97
N ALA A 168 -24.34 9.06 1.82
CA ALA A 168 -24.72 9.57 3.14
C ALA A 168 -23.49 9.77 4.06
N THR A 169 -22.48 8.91 3.93
CA THR A 169 -21.31 8.88 4.82
C THR A 169 -20.21 9.85 4.37
N TRP A 170 -19.98 9.95 3.06
CA TRP A 170 -18.87 10.71 2.47
C TRP A 170 -19.30 11.98 1.73
N ALA A 171 -20.57 12.08 1.32
CA ALA A 171 -21.07 13.16 0.45
C ALA A 171 -20.29 13.33 -0.86
N PHE A 172 -19.70 12.25 -1.39
CA PHE A 172 -19.03 12.27 -2.69
C PHE A 172 -20.04 12.51 -3.81
N GLN A 173 -19.76 13.53 -4.63
CA GLN A 173 -20.57 13.89 -5.80
C GLN A 173 -20.47 12.83 -6.90
N ASP A 174 -19.35 12.12 -6.97
CA ASP A 174 -19.00 11.09 -7.95
C ASP A 174 -19.06 9.67 -7.36
N ALA A 175 -19.80 9.46 -6.27
CA ALA A 175 -19.93 8.15 -5.63
C ALA A 175 -20.41 7.04 -6.60
N ALA A 176 -21.17 7.41 -7.62
CA ALA A 176 -21.71 6.49 -8.63
C ALA A 176 -20.62 5.89 -9.54
N GLU A 177 -19.42 6.47 -9.58
CA GLU A 177 -18.28 5.98 -10.37
C GLU A 177 -17.42 4.94 -9.62
N ILE A 178 -17.68 4.74 -8.33
CA ILE A 178 -16.95 3.78 -7.50
C ILE A 178 -17.38 2.36 -7.89
N GLU A 179 -16.41 1.48 -8.14
CA GLU A 179 -16.72 0.07 -8.40
C GLU A 179 -17.54 -0.54 -7.24
N PRO A 180 -18.58 -1.36 -7.53
CA PRO A 180 -19.41 -1.96 -6.49
C PRO A 180 -18.61 -2.69 -5.40
N LEU A 181 -17.51 -3.35 -5.77
CA LEU A 181 -16.65 -4.06 -4.84
C LEU A 181 -15.85 -3.13 -3.92
N ALA A 182 -15.55 -1.90 -4.37
CA ALA A 182 -14.82 -0.90 -3.62
C ALA A 182 -15.72 -0.12 -2.64
N LEU A 183 -17.05 -0.07 -2.86
CA LEU A 183 -18.00 0.64 -1.99
C LEU A 183 -17.86 0.23 -0.52
N ARG A 184 -17.68 -1.06 -0.22
CA ARG A 184 -17.51 -1.57 1.15
C ARG A 184 -16.25 -1.06 1.83
N ALA A 185 -15.15 -0.93 1.09
CA ALA A 185 -13.89 -0.44 1.61
C ALA A 185 -13.93 1.07 1.80
N VAL A 186 -14.52 1.81 0.84
CA VAL A 186 -14.74 3.26 0.95
C VAL A 186 -15.64 3.57 2.15
N LEU A 187 -16.74 2.84 2.33
CA LEU A 187 -17.63 3.02 3.48
C LEU A 187 -16.91 2.76 4.81
N ALA A 188 -16.14 1.66 4.89
CA ALA A 188 -15.39 1.30 6.08
C ALA A 188 -14.24 2.28 6.39
N ASP A 189 -13.60 2.87 5.38
CA ASP A 189 -12.51 3.83 5.59
C ASP A 189 -12.94 5.02 6.45
N ARG A 190 -14.19 5.50 6.29
CA ARG A 190 -14.72 6.61 7.11
C ARG A 190 -14.83 6.26 8.58
N GLN A 191 -15.06 5.00 8.91
CA GLN A 191 -15.18 4.53 10.30
C GLN A 191 -13.85 4.68 11.07
N SER A 192 -12.74 4.83 10.35
CA SER A 192 -11.43 5.15 10.94
C SER A 192 -11.31 6.61 11.40
N GLY A 193 -12.31 7.45 11.14
CA GLY A 193 -12.33 8.87 11.53
C GLY A 193 -11.15 9.63 10.93
N ASP A 194 -10.40 10.32 11.79
CA ASP A 194 -9.22 11.10 11.40
C ASP A 194 -8.06 10.22 10.87
N PHE A 195 -8.11 8.90 11.10
CA PHE A 195 -7.15 7.94 10.56
C PHE A 195 -7.53 7.37 9.19
N SER A 196 -8.59 7.87 8.55
CA SER A 196 -8.99 7.51 7.19
C SER A 196 -7.82 7.55 6.20
N ASN A 197 -7.72 6.52 5.35
CA ASN A 197 -6.74 6.48 4.27
C ASN A 197 -7.07 7.52 3.20
N ILE A 198 -8.36 7.73 2.88
CA ILE A 198 -8.81 8.73 1.90
C ILE A 198 -8.38 10.13 2.34
N LEU A 199 -8.67 10.52 3.58
CA LEU A 199 -8.33 11.85 4.08
C LEU A 199 -6.82 12.05 4.18
N ARG A 200 -6.08 11.03 4.62
CA ARG A 200 -4.62 11.09 4.73
C ARG A 200 -3.91 11.19 3.38
N ALA A 201 -4.36 10.42 2.39
CA ALA A 201 -3.70 10.39 1.08
C ALA A 201 -4.16 11.51 0.15
N PHE A 202 -5.45 11.91 0.20
CA PHE A 202 -6.05 12.78 -0.80
C PHE A 202 -6.58 14.10 -0.24
N GLY A 203 -6.47 14.31 1.08
CA GLY A 203 -7.00 15.49 1.77
C GLY A 203 -8.53 15.51 1.83
N TYR A 204 -9.07 16.66 2.25
CA TYR A 204 -10.51 16.91 2.18
C TYR A 204 -10.96 16.90 0.72
N THR A 205 -11.96 16.07 0.40
CA THR A 205 -12.54 16.01 -0.93
C THR A 205 -14.04 15.68 -0.88
N THR A 206 -14.79 16.31 -1.77
CA THR A 206 -16.18 15.93 -2.11
C THR A 206 -16.27 15.26 -3.48
N LEU A 207 -15.15 15.09 -4.17
CA LEU A 207 -14.99 14.40 -5.46
C LEU A 207 -13.88 13.36 -5.29
N PHE A 208 -14.26 12.12 -5.01
CA PHE A 208 -13.31 11.06 -4.71
C PHE A 208 -12.38 10.77 -5.89
N GLN A 209 -12.91 10.88 -7.11
CA GLN A 209 -12.30 10.54 -8.39
C GLN A 209 -11.79 9.10 -8.36
N PRO A 210 -12.69 8.10 -8.26
CA PRO A 210 -12.33 6.72 -7.98
C PRO A 210 -11.34 6.12 -8.99
N LYS A 211 -11.39 6.59 -10.25
CA LYS A 211 -10.52 6.13 -11.36
C LYS A 211 -9.22 6.91 -11.49
N LYS A 212 -9.03 7.99 -10.72
CA LYS A 212 -7.79 8.77 -10.77
C LYS A 212 -6.61 7.93 -10.31
N ALA A 213 -5.50 8.06 -11.04
CA ALA A 213 -4.25 7.40 -10.69
C ALA A 213 -3.67 7.97 -9.39
N VAL A 214 -3.08 7.09 -8.58
CA VAL A 214 -2.45 7.42 -7.30
C VAL A 214 -0.96 7.68 -7.51
N THR A 215 -0.40 8.69 -6.85
CA THR A 215 1.06 8.93 -6.85
C THR A 215 1.79 8.08 -5.81
N GLN A 216 3.10 7.93 -5.97
CA GLN A 216 3.93 7.23 -4.99
C GLN A 216 3.87 7.88 -3.59
N ALA A 217 3.80 9.22 -3.50
CA ALA A 217 3.64 9.92 -2.23
C ALA A 217 2.28 9.66 -1.57
N GLU A 218 1.19 9.69 -2.33
CA GLU A 218 -0.16 9.37 -1.83
C GLU A 218 -0.23 7.92 -1.33
N ALA A 219 0.37 6.97 -2.07
CA ALA A 219 0.45 5.57 -1.67
C ALA A 219 1.28 5.37 -0.39
N ALA A 220 2.45 6.01 -0.28
CA ALA A 220 3.27 5.97 0.92
C ALA A 220 2.52 6.56 2.13
N ALA A 221 1.82 7.67 1.96
CA ALA A 221 1.00 8.27 3.01
C ALA A 221 -0.14 7.34 3.44
N ALA A 222 -0.82 6.65 2.51
CA ALA A 222 -1.83 5.66 2.86
C ALA A 222 -1.25 4.51 3.71
N LEU A 223 -0.03 4.06 3.40
CA LEU A 223 0.69 2.99 4.11
C LEU A 223 1.39 3.43 5.41
N TRP A 224 1.35 4.73 5.76
CA TRP A 224 1.97 5.25 6.98
C TRP A 224 1.38 4.66 8.28
N ARG A 225 0.17 4.12 8.23
CA ARG A 225 -0.51 3.54 9.40
C ARG A 225 -1.27 2.26 9.03
N PHE A 226 -1.27 1.30 9.96
CA PHE A 226 -2.15 0.13 9.93
C PHE A 226 -2.96 0.01 11.22
N GLY A 227 -4.28 -0.18 11.10
CA GLY A 227 -5.17 -0.49 12.22
C GLY A 227 -6.51 0.26 12.19
N SER A 228 -7.39 -0.09 13.13
CA SER A 228 -8.71 0.53 13.32
C SER A 228 -8.63 1.94 13.92
N GLN A 229 -9.78 2.54 14.23
CA GLN A 229 -9.84 3.83 14.92
C GLN A 229 -9.24 3.78 16.34
N THR A 230 -9.41 2.66 17.05
CA THR A 230 -9.04 2.52 18.47
C THR A 230 -7.70 1.82 18.69
N GLU A 231 -7.25 1.04 17.72
CA GLU A 231 -5.96 0.34 17.76
C GLU A 231 -5.24 0.55 16.43
N GLY A 232 -3.97 0.94 16.47
CA GLY A 232 -3.17 0.97 15.27
C GLY A 232 -1.71 1.27 15.56
N VAL A 233 -0.90 1.08 14.54
CA VAL A 233 0.54 1.29 14.55
C VAL A 233 0.86 2.23 13.41
N THR A 234 1.60 3.29 13.69
CA THR A 234 2.12 4.24 12.69
C THR A 234 3.55 3.88 12.31
N ALA A 235 4.03 4.41 11.17
CA ALA A 235 5.43 4.27 10.77
C ALA A 235 6.36 4.85 11.85
N ARG A 236 5.96 5.96 12.49
CA ARG A 236 6.69 6.54 13.62
C ARG A 236 6.81 5.57 14.79
N ASP A 237 5.73 4.87 15.13
CA ASP A 237 5.77 3.87 16.21
C ASP A 237 6.74 2.74 15.88
N VAL A 238 6.77 2.29 14.62
CA VAL A 238 7.69 1.23 14.16
C VAL A 238 9.16 1.68 14.24
N LEU A 239 9.46 2.95 13.90
CA LEU A 239 10.81 3.52 14.00
C LEU A 239 11.32 3.62 15.44
N ASN A 240 10.41 3.71 16.41
CA ASN A 240 10.71 3.86 17.83
C ASN A 240 10.77 2.52 18.59
N ARG A 241 10.65 1.38 17.90
CA ARG A 241 10.74 0.04 18.50
C ARG A 241 12.17 -0.42 18.71
#